data_AF-A0A9X0A6G4-F1
#
_entry.id   AF-A0A9X0A6G4-F1
#
_cell.length_a   1.000
_cell.length_b   1.000
_cell.length_c   1.000
_cell.angle_alpha   90.00
_cell.angle_beta   90.00
_cell.angle_gamma   90.00
#
_symmetry.space_group_name_H-M   'P 1'
#
loop_
_entity.id
_entity.type
_entity.pdbx_description
1 polymer ?
#
loop_
_entity_poly.entity_id
_entity_poly.type
_entity_poly.pdbx_seq_one_letter_code
_entity_poly.pdbx_strand_id
1 'polypeptide(L)'
;MTAGSGVVHSEMPSDEFLKKGGRSEGFQLWVNLPAKDKMIKPRYQDTDAKKIPAVSSPDGKTKVKVIAGESLGAKAVIDTRTPITFLDIHVQAGGTFVQDIPEEYNGFAYVWRGAGSFTEERISAEMGMVAVLGKGKHFSDQCKSQ
;
A
#
# COMPACT_ATOMS: atom_id res chain seq x y z
N MET A 1 11.43 7.09 -2.43
CA MET A 1 12.26 8.31 -2.55
C MET A 1 11.84 9.31 -1.48
N THR A 2 12.80 10.01 -0.85
CA THR A 2 12.56 11.17 0.02
C THR A 2 13.21 12.38 -0.64
N ALA A 3 12.39 13.30 -1.17
CA ALA A 3 12.89 14.47 -1.90
C ALA A 3 13.59 15.49 -0.99
N GLY A 4 13.09 15.71 0.23
CA GLY A 4 13.69 16.63 1.19
C GLY A 4 13.92 18.03 0.60
N SER A 5 15.14 18.55 0.75
CA SER A 5 15.55 19.87 0.25
C SER A 5 15.50 20.03 -1.28
N GLY A 6 15.23 18.96 -2.03
CA GLY A 6 15.02 19.00 -3.48
C GLY A 6 15.73 17.86 -4.21
N VAL A 7 15.09 17.35 -5.26
CA VAL A 7 15.66 16.34 -6.16
C VAL A 7 15.16 16.60 -7.58
N VAL A 8 16.04 16.49 -8.57
CA VAL A 8 15.67 16.42 -9.98
C VAL A 8 15.87 14.97 -10.41
N HIS A 9 14.85 14.35 -10.98
CA HIS A 9 14.90 12.96 -11.40
C HIS A 9 14.05 12.74 -12.66
N SER A 10 14.28 11.59 -13.30
CA SER A 10 13.49 11.08 -14.40
C SER A 10 13.22 9.60 -14.13
N GLU A 11 11.98 9.17 -14.35
CA GLU A 11 11.56 7.78 -14.21
C GLU A 11 11.09 7.32 -15.60
N MET A 12 11.95 6.57 -16.28
CA MET A 12 11.69 6.08 -17.64
C MET A 12 11.48 4.56 -17.61
N PRO A 13 10.68 4.00 -18.55
CA PRO A 13 10.61 2.55 -18.72
C PRO A 13 12.00 1.96 -18.96
N SER A 14 12.21 0.71 -18.53
CA SER A 14 13.49 0.02 -18.77
C SER A 14 13.76 -0.16 -20.26
N ASP A 15 15.03 -0.22 -20.67
CA ASP A 15 15.43 -0.49 -22.05
C ASP A 15 14.81 -1.77 -22.60
N GLU A 16 14.66 -2.79 -21.75
CA GLU A 16 14.00 -4.04 -22.11
C GLU A 16 12.51 -3.82 -22.43
N PHE A 17 11.82 -3.04 -21.60
CA PHE A 17 10.41 -2.70 -21.83
C PHE A 17 10.24 -1.88 -23.11
N LEU A 18 11.14 -0.93 -23.38
CA LEU A 18 11.13 -0.13 -24.62
C LEU A 18 11.32 -1.02 -25.88
N LYS A 19 12.08 -2.10 -25.78
CA LYS A 19 12.31 -3.04 -26.89
C LYS A 19 11.16 -4.02 -27.10
N LYS A 20 10.66 -4.61 -26.01
CA LYS A 20 9.67 -5.70 -26.05
C LYS A 20 8.23 -5.20 -26.06
N GLY A 21 8.00 -3.97 -25.62
CA GLY A 21 6.67 -3.47 -25.30
C GLY A 21 6.01 -4.26 -24.16
N GLY A 22 4.73 -4.01 -23.94
CA GLY A 22 3.94 -4.65 -22.90
C GLY A 22 3.14 -3.64 -22.09
N ARG A 23 2.58 -4.10 -20.97
CA ARG A 23 1.83 -3.25 -20.04
C ARG A 23 2.65 -3.03 -18.78
N SER A 24 2.87 -1.77 -18.44
CA SER A 24 3.45 -1.37 -17.15
C SER A 24 2.33 -0.86 -16.26
N GLU A 25 2.19 -1.43 -15.07
CA GLU A 25 1.20 -1.04 -14.06
C GLU A 25 1.97 -0.75 -12.78
N GLY A 26 1.74 0.41 -12.19
CA GLY A 26 2.45 0.85 -10.99
C GLY A 26 1.68 1.92 -10.25
N PHE A 27 2.06 2.14 -8.99
CA PHE A 27 1.48 3.14 -8.13
C PHE A 27 2.55 4.13 -7.69
N GLN A 28 2.20 5.41 -7.67
CA GLN A 28 3.03 6.45 -7.09
C GLN A 28 2.23 7.14 -5.99
N LEU A 29 2.79 7.11 -4.78
CA LEU A 29 2.21 7.75 -3.60
C LEU A 29 3.17 8.82 -3.09
N TRP A 30 2.64 10.03 -2.87
CA TRP A 30 3.39 11.11 -2.25
C TRP A 30 3.00 11.23 -0.79
N VAL A 31 4.01 11.14 0.08
CA VAL A 31 3.83 11.26 1.53
C VAL A 31 4.48 12.55 1.97
N ASN A 32 3.70 13.45 2.56
CA ASN A 32 4.21 14.72 3.05
C ASN A 32 5.20 14.51 4.20
N LEU A 33 6.24 15.33 4.25
CA LEU A 33 7.16 15.40 5.38
C LEU A 33 6.67 16.42 6.41
N PRO A 34 6.87 16.16 7.72
CA PRO A 34 6.70 17.17 8.76
C PRO A 34 7.53 18.41 8.43
N ALA A 35 7.07 19.59 8.86
CA ALA A 35 7.73 20.87 8.56
C ALA A 35 9.24 20.85 8.90
N LYS A 36 9.60 20.29 10.06
CA LYS A 36 11.00 20.15 10.51
C LYS A 36 11.88 19.29 9.59
N ASP A 37 11.27 18.39 8.81
CA ASP A 37 11.98 17.44 7.96
C ASP A 37 11.99 17.86 6.48
N LYS A 38 11.34 18.97 6.11
CA LYS A 38 11.22 19.39 4.69
C LYS A 38 12.55 19.72 4.03
N MET A 39 13.58 20.11 4.79
CA MET A 39 14.90 20.51 4.27
C MET A 39 16.01 19.50 4.52
N ILE A 40 15.67 18.25 4.87
CA ILE A 40 16.66 17.18 5.03
C ILE A 40 17.33 16.85 3.70
N LYS A 41 18.53 16.24 3.77
CA LYS A 41 19.18 15.69 2.57
C LYS A 41 18.27 14.66 1.89
N PRO A 42 18.14 14.70 0.55
CA PRO A 42 17.40 13.70 -0.21
C PRO A 42 17.93 12.30 0.07
N ARG A 43 17.04 11.30 0.03
CA ARG A 43 17.40 9.89 0.29
C ARG A 43 16.61 8.96 -0.63
N TYR A 44 17.24 7.89 -1.08
CA TYR A 44 16.57 6.80 -1.79
C TYR A 44 16.65 5.51 -0.97
N GLN A 45 15.57 4.75 -1.04
CA GLN A 45 15.48 3.38 -0.53
C GLN A 45 14.87 2.58 -1.67
N ASP A 46 15.68 1.76 -2.32
CA ASP A 46 15.23 0.81 -3.33
C ASP A 46 15.16 -0.58 -2.69
N THR A 47 14.03 -1.26 -2.87
CA THR A 47 13.72 -2.52 -2.19
C THR A 47 13.19 -3.51 -3.21
N ASP A 48 14.01 -4.52 -3.51
CA ASP A 48 13.62 -5.65 -4.36
C ASP A 48 12.40 -6.37 -3.78
N ALA A 49 11.49 -6.83 -4.64
CA ALA A 49 10.27 -7.52 -4.25
C ALA A 49 10.53 -8.72 -3.32
N LYS A 50 11.66 -9.41 -3.46
CA LYS A 50 12.05 -10.55 -2.59
C LYS A 50 12.36 -10.14 -1.15
N LYS A 51 12.68 -8.86 -0.92
CA LYS A 51 12.96 -8.31 0.41
C LYS A 51 11.71 -7.76 1.09
N ILE A 52 10.62 -7.57 0.36
CA ILE A 52 9.36 -7.08 0.92
C ILE A 52 8.72 -8.23 1.72
N PRO A 53 8.53 -8.07 3.05
CA PRO A 53 7.91 -9.08 3.87
C PRO A 53 6.49 -9.37 3.39
N ALA A 54 6.18 -10.66 3.24
CA ALA A 54 4.86 -11.12 2.86
C ALA A 54 4.34 -12.13 3.89
N VAL A 55 3.08 -11.97 4.26
CA VAL A 55 2.39 -12.79 5.27
C VAL A 55 1.03 -13.22 4.72
N SER A 56 0.56 -14.39 5.15
CA SER A 56 -0.74 -14.92 4.79
C SER A 56 -1.61 -15.08 6.03
N SER A 57 -2.92 -14.90 5.86
CA SER A 57 -3.89 -15.23 6.90
C SER A 57 -3.83 -16.73 7.26
N PRO A 58 -4.27 -17.12 8.47
CA PRO A 58 -4.26 -18.52 8.87
C PRO A 58 -5.01 -19.47 7.93
N ASP A 59 -6.06 -18.98 7.26
CA ASP A 59 -6.85 -19.74 6.28
C ASP A 59 -6.26 -19.71 4.85
N GLY A 60 -5.15 -19.00 4.64
CA GLY A 60 -4.45 -18.87 3.36
C GLY A 60 -5.18 -18.02 2.31
N LYS A 61 -6.35 -17.46 2.63
CA LYS A 61 -7.18 -16.71 1.65
C LYS A 61 -6.74 -15.27 1.47
N THR A 62 -5.95 -14.73 2.40
CA THR A 62 -5.45 -13.36 2.33
C THR A 62 -3.93 -13.40 2.29
N LYS A 63 -3.34 -12.65 1.36
CA LYS A 63 -1.89 -12.41 1.30
C LYS A 63 -1.64 -10.91 1.39
N VAL A 64 -0.72 -10.52 2.26
CA VAL A 64 -0.34 -9.12 2.48
C VAL A 64 1.16 -8.98 2.25
N LYS A 65 1.55 -8.01 1.44
CA LYS A 65 2.93 -7.51 1.40
C LYS A 65 3.01 -6.21 2.19
N VAL A 66 3.98 -6.14 3.11
CA VAL A 66 4.15 -4.99 4.01
C VAL A 66 5.19 -4.05 3.43
N ILE A 67 4.74 -3.08 2.64
CA ILE A 67 5.61 -2.09 1.99
C ILE A 67 6.09 -1.07 3.02
N ALA A 68 5.21 -0.59 3.90
CA ALA A 68 5.52 0.27 5.03
C ALA A 68 4.64 -0.08 6.25
N GLY A 69 5.16 0.12 7.46
CA GLY A 69 4.44 -0.18 8.71
C GLY A 69 4.51 -1.66 9.10
N GLU A 70 3.42 -2.18 9.64
CA GLU A 70 3.32 -3.56 10.15
C GLU A 70 1.92 -4.13 9.86
N SER A 71 1.86 -5.42 9.53
CA SER A 71 0.60 -6.16 9.34
C SER A 71 0.80 -7.63 9.68
N LEU A 72 -0.15 -8.22 10.41
CA LEU A 72 -0.13 -9.64 10.82
C LEU A 72 1.23 -10.08 11.42
N GLY A 73 1.87 -9.20 12.21
CA GLY A 73 3.18 -9.44 12.84
C GLY A 73 4.40 -9.33 11.92
N ALA A 74 4.20 -9.08 10.62
CA ALA A 74 5.28 -8.79 9.68
C ALA A 74 5.52 -7.28 9.59
N LYS A 75 6.78 -6.86 9.76
CA LYS A 75 7.19 -5.46 9.75
C LYS A 75 7.98 -5.11 8.50
N ALA A 76 7.68 -3.96 7.88
CA ALA A 76 8.39 -3.49 6.69
C ALA A 76 9.89 -3.32 6.93
N VAL A 77 10.68 -3.53 5.87
CA VAL A 77 12.14 -3.35 5.88
C VAL A 77 12.58 -1.90 5.60
N ILE A 78 11.67 -1.06 5.12
CA ILE A 78 11.96 0.34 4.80
C ILE A 78 11.80 1.23 6.03
N ASP A 79 12.57 2.31 6.09
CA ASP A 79 12.44 3.36 7.10
C ASP A 79 11.53 4.50 6.59
N THR A 80 10.61 4.96 7.44
CA THR A 80 9.67 6.06 7.14
C THR A 80 9.86 7.23 8.11
N ARG A 81 9.82 8.46 7.58
CA ARG A 81 9.89 9.69 8.40
C ARG A 81 8.53 10.13 8.91
N THR A 82 7.53 10.01 8.04
CA THR A 82 6.12 10.14 8.39
C THR A 82 5.62 8.73 8.69
N PRO A 83 5.12 8.45 9.90
CA PRO A 83 4.51 7.17 10.21
C PRO A 83 3.36 6.88 9.23
N ILE A 84 3.44 5.75 8.53
CA ILE A 84 2.44 5.31 7.55
C ILE A 84 2.34 3.79 7.57
N THR A 85 1.18 3.29 7.16
CA THR A 85 0.95 1.89 6.81
C THR A 85 0.66 1.83 5.33
N PHE A 86 1.43 1.04 4.58
CA PHE A 86 1.21 0.84 3.14
C PHE A 86 1.33 -0.64 2.82
N LEU A 87 0.23 -1.23 2.38
CA LEU A 87 0.07 -2.66 2.19
C LEU A 87 -0.41 -2.94 0.76
N ASP A 88 0.16 -3.97 0.13
CA ASP A 88 -0.40 -4.61 -1.07
C ASP A 88 -1.13 -5.88 -0.59
N ILE A 89 -2.46 -5.85 -0.69
CA ILE A 89 -3.34 -6.87 -0.11
C ILE A 89 -4.06 -7.59 -1.24
N HIS A 90 -3.99 -8.92 -1.22
CA HIS A 90 -4.75 -9.79 -2.09
C HIS A 90 -5.67 -10.68 -1.24
N VAL A 91 -6.97 -10.48 -1.37
CA VAL A 91 -8.01 -11.27 -0.69
C VAL A 91 -8.69 -12.15 -1.73
N GLN A 92 -8.66 -13.46 -1.52
CA GLN A 92 -9.40 -14.42 -2.34
C GLN A 92 -10.89 -14.39 -2.00
N ALA A 93 -11.72 -14.92 -2.91
CA ALA A 93 -13.16 -15.01 -2.70
C ALA A 93 -13.52 -15.68 -1.36
N GLY A 94 -14.36 -15.02 -0.56
CA GLY A 94 -14.74 -15.49 0.77
C GLY A 94 -13.62 -15.43 1.82
N GLY A 95 -12.49 -14.78 1.51
CA GLY A 95 -11.49 -14.35 2.47
C GLY A 95 -11.88 -13.05 3.14
N THR A 96 -11.26 -12.79 4.29
CA THR A 96 -11.41 -11.54 5.03
C THR A 96 -10.04 -11.03 5.45
N PHE A 97 -9.90 -9.72 5.45
CA PHE A 97 -8.73 -9.05 5.98
C PHE A 97 -9.16 -8.00 7.00
N VAL A 98 -8.44 -7.96 8.12
CA VAL A 98 -8.61 -6.92 9.14
C VAL A 98 -7.24 -6.34 9.44
N GLN A 99 -7.14 -5.02 9.43
CA GLN A 99 -5.94 -4.27 9.77
C GLN A 99 -6.27 -3.28 10.89
N ASP A 100 -5.45 -3.32 11.93
CA ASP A 100 -5.48 -2.29 12.97
C ASP A 100 -4.84 -1.02 12.42
N ILE A 101 -5.56 0.09 12.52
CA ILE A 101 -5.14 1.41 12.08
C ILE A 101 -5.20 2.34 13.29
N PRO A 102 -4.10 3.03 13.64
CA PRO A 102 -4.13 4.04 14.70
C PRO A 102 -5.20 5.10 14.42
N GLU A 103 -5.93 5.55 15.45
CA GLU A 103 -7.04 6.50 15.28
C GLU A 103 -6.60 7.85 14.70
N GLU A 104 -5.32 8.19 14.86
CA GLU A 104 -4.73 9.43 14.35
C GLU A 104 -4.42 9.36 12.85
N TYR A 105 -4.52 8.17 12.24
CA TYR A 105 -4.21 7.99 10.84
C TYR A 105 -5.43 8.28 9.98
N ASN A 106 -5.19 9.03 8.90
CA ASN A 106 -6.09 9.06 7.77
C ASN A 106 -5.72 7.93 6.81
N GLY A 107 -6.71 7.29 6.19
CA GLY A 107 -6.47 6.16 5.30
C GLY A 107 -7.43 6.12 4.13
N PHE A 108 -7.03 5.36 3.11
CA PHE A 108 -7.92 4.90 2.05
C PHE A 108 -7.47 3.51 1.58
N ALA A 109 -8.39 2.78 0.95
CA ALA A 109 -8.08 1.59 0.16
C ALA A 109 -8.37 1.88 -1.32
N TYR A 110 -7.43 1.56 -2.20
CA TYR A 110 -7.63 1.64 -3.64
C TYR A 110 -7.83 0.24 -4.20
N VAL A 111 -9.00 -0.02 -4.78
CA VAL A 111 -9.31 -1.31 -5.38
C VAL A 111 -8.73 -1.33 -6.78
N TRP A 112 -7.56 -1.95 -6.93
CA TRP A 112 -6.86 -1.96 -8.22
C TRP A 112 -7.31 -3.10 -9.14
N ARG A 113 -7.83 -4.19 -8.58
CA ARG A 113 -8.41 -5.33 -9.31
C ARG A 113 -9.52 -5.97 -8.49
N GLY A 114 -10.55 -6.46 -9.19
CA GLY A 114 -11.70 -7.14 -8.58
C GLY A 114 -12.64 -6.18 -7.87
N ALA A 115 -13.37 -6.71 -6.89
CA ALA A 115 -14.29 -5.96 -6.04
C ALA A 115 -14.34 -6.55 -4.62
N GLY A 116 -14.72 -5.72 -3.66
CA GLY A 116 -14.80 -6.08 -2.25
C GLY A 116 -15.87 -5.28 -1.52
N SER A 117 -16.12 -5.67 -0.29
CA SER A 117 -16.93 -4.92 0.67
C SER A 117 -16.10 -4.54 1.87
N PHE A 118 -16.16 -3.26 2.20
CA PHE A 118 -15.34 -2.64 3.22
C PHE A 118 -16.18 -2.32 4.46
N THR A 119 -15.50 -2.33 5.61
CA THR A 119 -16.06 -2.02 6.94
C THR A 119 -17.24 -2.91 7.35
N GLU A 120 -17.75 -2.70 8.57
CA GLU A 120 -18.96 -3.38 9.04
C GLU A 120 -20.21 -2.96 8.24
N GLU A 121 -20.19 -1.77 7.64
CA GLU A 121 -21.28 -1.22 6.82
C GLU A 121 -21.37 -1.89 5.43
N ARG A 122 -20.39 -2.72 5.07
CA ARG A 122 -20.31 -3.46 3.80
C ARG A 122 -20.45 -2.56 2.57
N ILE A 123 -19.76 -1.42 2.60
CA ILE A 123 -19.67 -0.51 1.46
C ILE A 123 -18.93 -1.25 0.35
N SER A 124 -19.58 -1.44 -0.81
CA SER A 124 -18.94 -2.08 -1.96
C SER A 124 -18.02 -1.10 -2.69
N ALA A 125 -16.83 -1.55 -3.08
CA ALA A 125 -16.00 -0.84 -4.04
C ALA A 125 -15.41 -1.83 -5.05
N GLU A 126 -15.27 -1.37 -6.29
CA GLU A 126 -14.77 -2.15 -7.43
C GLU A 126 -13.54 -1.48 -8.05
N MET A 127 -12.96 -2.15 -9.05
CA MET A 127 -11.77 -1.69 -9.74
C MET A 127 -11.82 -0.21 -10.11
N GLY A 128 -10.78 0.53 -9.71
CA GLY A 128 -10.63 1.95 -9.97
C GLY A 128 -11.22 2.86 -8.90
N MET A 129 -11.93 2.32 -7.90
CA MET A 129 -12.49 3.10 -6.81
C MET A 129 -11.52 3.25 -5.63
N VAL A 130 -11.69 4.36 -4.91
CA VAL A 130 -11.04 4.65 -3.63
C VAL A 130 -12.10 4.61 -2.54
N ALA A 131 -11.93 3.72 -1.57
CA ALA A 131 -12.70 3.70 -0.32
C ALA A 131 -11.93 4.49 0.74
N VAL A 132 -12.40 5.70 1.08
CA VAL A 132 -11.80 6.53 2.13
C VAL A 132 -12.24 6.01 3.49
N LEU A 133 -11.30 5.84 4.42
CA LEU A 133 -11.60 5.35 5.75
C LEU A 133 -12.24 6.48 6.57
N GLY A 134 -13.37 6.18 7.20
CA GLY A 134 -13.94 7.02 8.24
C GLY A 134 -13.15 6.93 9.55
N LYS A 135 -13.65 7.59 10.61
CA LYS A 135 -13.08 7.45 11.94
C LYS A 135 -13.28 6.01 12.45
N GLY A 136 -12.23 5.40 12.99
CA GLY A 136 -12.29 4.06 13.57
C GLY A 136 -10.91 3.48 13.84
N LYS A 137 -10.88 2.35 14.56
CA LYS A 137 -9.63 1.64 14.93
C LYS A 137 -9.23 0.53 13.95
N HIS A 138 -10.16 0.11 13.09
CA HIS A 138 -9.99 -1.06 12.27
C HIS A 138 -10.44 -0.79 10.83
N PHE A 139 -9.67 -1.31 9.89
CA PHE A 139 -10.04 -1.45 8.51
C PHE A 139 -10.36 -2.92 8.24
N SER A 140 -11.51 -3.19 7.63
CA SER A 140 -11.89 -4.55 7.22
C SER A 140 -12.31 -4.58 5.75
N ASP A 141 -11.91 -5.65 5.06
CA ASP A 141 -12.28 -5.94 3.68
C ASP A 141 -12.69 -7.41 3.52
N GLN A 142 -13.68 -7.65 2.67
CA GLN A 142 -14.19 -8.96 2.30
C GLN A 142 -14.44 -9.02 0.79
N CYS A 143 -13.72 -9.91 0.10
CA CYS A 143 -13.91 -10.10 -1.34
C CYS A 143 -15.19 -10.90 -1.63
N LYS A 144 -16.09 -10.29 -2.42
CA LYS A 144 -17.36 -10.89 -2.87
C LYS A 144 -17.23 -11.51 -4.27
N SER A 145 -16.55 -12.65 -4.35
CA SER A 145 -16.48 -13.55 -5.53
C SER A 145 -15.88 -12.98 -6.84
N GLN A 146 -15.56 -13.90 -7.76
CA GLN A 146 -14.63 -13.78 -8.91
C GLN A 146 -14.93 -12.67 -9.92
#